data_AF-A0A656GK80-F1
#
_entry.id   AF-A0A656GK80-F1
#
_cell.length_a   1.000
_cell.length_b   1.000
_cell.length_c   1.000
_cell.angle_alpha   90.00
_cell.angle_beta   90.00
_cell.angle_gamma   90.00
#
_symmetry.space_group_name_H-M   'P 1'
#
loop_
_entity.id
_entity.type
_entity.pdbx_description
1 polymer ?
#
loop_
_entity_poly.entity_id
_entity_poly.type
_entity_poly.pdbx_seq_one_letter_code
_entity_poly.pdbx_strand_id
1 'polypeptide(L)'
;SQSGKGGITYLLEQEYGISLPRRMQIEFSQVVQGETDRLGLEMSAQQIHSLLRREYLQANTPYALISHKLQEENGNSAVDAEVHVDGETQHWRGKGKGALEALVAGLPVAVEIMDYNEHAIGS
;
A
#
# COMPACT_ATOMS: atom_id res chain seq x y z
N SER A 1 -7.24 -14.64 20.99
CA SER A 1 -6.02 -14.02 21.54
C SER A 1 -5.98 -12.55 21.13
N GLN A 2 -6.18 -11.64 22.07
CA GLN A 2 -6.03 -10.19 21.86
C GLN A 2 -4.55 -9.75 21.96
N SER A 3 -3.66 -10.59 22.51
CA SER A 3 -2.26 -10.22 22.78
C SER A 3 -1.34 -10.18 21.56
N GLY A 4 -1.68 -10.84 20.45
CA GLY A 4 -0.82 -10.84 19.25
C GLY A 4 -1.01 -9.61 18.34
N LYS A 5 -2.23 -9.06 18.25
CA LYS A 5 -2.56 -8.00 17.26
C LYS A 5 -2.09 -6.61 17.69
N GLY A 6 -2.12 -6.31 18.99
CA GLY A 6 -1.57 -5.07 19.53
C GLY A 6 -0.05 -4.99 19.38
N GLY A 7 0.64 -6.15 19.45
CA GLY A 7 2.09 -6.23 19.32
C GLY A 7 2.60 -5.88 17.92
N ILE A 8 1.92 -6.33 16.86
CA ILE A 8 2.35 -6.11 15.47
C ILE A 8 2.42 -4.62 15.14
N THR A 9 1.32 -3.90 15.36
CA THR A 9 1.25 -2.46 15.06
C THR A 9 2.22 -1.68 15.94
N TYR A 10 2.31 -2.02 17.22
CA TYR A 10 3.25 -1.39 18.14
C TYR A 10 4.71 -1.58 17.69
N LEU A 11 5.11 -2.78 17.28
CA LEU A 11 6.46 -3.06 16.79
C LEU A 11 6.77 -2.28 15.51
N LEU A 12 5.83 -2.19 14.57
CA LEU A 12 6.01 -1.40 13.34
C LEU A 12 6.14 0.10 13.62
N GLU A 13 5.31 0.62 14.52
CA GLU A 13 5.33 2.03 14.89
C GLU A 13 6.62 2.39 15.64
N GLN A 14 7.02 1.57 16.62
CA GLN A 14 8.16 1.86 17.49
C GLN A 14 9.52 1.64 16.81
N GLU A 15 9.65 0.63 15.95
CA GLU A 15 10.92 0.30 15.29
C GLU A 15 11.07 0.97 13.92
N TYR A 16 9.96 1.26 13.23
CA TYR A 16 9.98 1.76 11.85
C TYR A 16 9.16 3.05 11.61
N GLY A 17 8.48 3.58 12.64
CA GLY A 17 7.62 4.78 12.49
C GLY A 17 6.38 4.56 11.63
N ILE A 18 6.04 3.30 11.34
CA ILE A 18 4.92 2.95 10.47
C ILE A 18 3.66 2.80 11.32
N SER A 19 2.76 3.77 11.21
CA SER A 19 1.40 3.67 11.76
C SER A 19 0.45 3.18 10.67
N LEU A 20 -0.16 2.02 10.88
CA LEU A 20 -1.11 1.46 9.92
C LEU A 20 -2.54 1.95 10.21
N PRO A 21 -3.31 2.33 9.18
CA PRO A 21 -4.74 2.58 9.33
C PRO A 21 -5.48 1.36 9.88
N ARG A 22 -6.58 1.57 10.59
CA ARG A 22 -7.28 0.49 11.32
C ARG A 22 -7.68 -0.70 10.44
N ARG A 23 -8.11 -0.45 9.21
CA ARG A 23 -8.48 -1.52 8.27
C ARG A 23 -7.27 -2.35 7.85
N MET A 24 -6.15 -1.70 7.53
CA MET A 24 -4.89 -2.36 7.20
C MET A 24 -4.33 -3.14 8.40
N GLN A 25 -4.46 -2.63 9.63
CA GLN A 25 -4.06 -3.40 10.83
C GLN A 25 -4.81 -4.74 10.92
N ILE A 26 -6.12 -4.74 10.62
CA ILE A 26 -6.94 -5.96 10.67
C ILE A 26 -6.50 -6.94 9.59
N GLU A 27 -6.39 -6.48 8.35
CA GLU A 27 -5.96 -7.30 7.20
C GLU A 27 -4.55 -7.86 7.41
N PHE A 28 -3.58 -6.98 7.71
CA PHE A 28 -2.19 -7.38 7.88
C PHE A 28 -1.99 -8.30 9.09
N SER A 29 -2.79 -8.16 10.15
CA SER A 29 -2.74 -9.10 11.28
C SER A 29 -3.06 -10.54 10.87
N GLN A 30 -3.90 -10.74 9.85
CA GLN A 30 -4.20 -12.07 9.32
C GLN A 30 -3.01 -12.63 8.53
N VAL A 31 -2.32 -11.78 7.75
CA VAL A 31 -1.11 -12.16 7.01
C VAL A 31 0.00 -12.58 7.98
N VAL A 32 0.26 -11.77 9.02
CA VAL A 32 1.26 -12.10 10.06
C VAL A 32 0.90 -13.39 10.78
N GLN A 33 -0.39 -13.60 11.10
CA GLN A 33 -0.83 -14.83 11.74
C GLN A 33 -0.57 -16.06 10.85
N GLY A 34 -0.91 -15.98 9.56
CA GLY A 34 -0.63 -17.08 8.63
C GLY A 34 0.86 -17.42 8.51
N GLU A 35 1.72 -16.40 8.50
CA GLU A 35 3.18 -16.60 8.44
C GLU A 35 3.74 -17.14 9.76
N THR A 36 3.19 -16.71 10.90
CA THR A 36 3.54 -17.23 12.23
C THR A 36 3.18 -18.71 12.36
N ASP A 37 1.96 -19.08 11.96
CA ASP A 37 1.48 -20.47 11.97
C ASP A 37 2.35 -21.36 11.04
N ARG A 38 2.79 -20.82 9.90
CA ARG A 38 3.69 -21.51 8.96
C ARG A 38 5.10 -21.74 9.52
N LEU A 39 5.65 -20.78 10.24
CA LEU A 39 6.99 -20.84 10.81
C LEU A 39 7.03 -21.57 12.17
N GLY A 40 5.90 -21.65 12.86
CA GLY A 40 5.77 -22.27 14.19
C GLY A 40 6.48 -21.49 15.30
N LEU A 41 6.77 -20.21 15.08
CA LEU A 41 7.48 -19.34 16.02
C LEU A 41 7.02 -17.89 15.89
N GLU A 42 7.14 -17.13 16.98
CA GLU A 42 6.81 -15.71 17.00
C GLU A 42 7.73 -14.91 16.08
N MET A 43 7.15 -14.00 15.29
CA MET A 43 7.90 -13.16 14.35
C MET A 43 8.52 -11.94 15.05
N SER A 44 9.77 -11.62 14.72
CA SER A 44 10.44 -10.40 15.16
C SER A 44 9.92 -9.16 14.40
N ALA A 45 10.18 -7.96 14.93
CA ALA A 45 9.84 -6.69 14.26
C ALA A 45 10.41 -6.62 12.82
N GLN A 46 11.65 -7.09 12.62
CA GLN A 46 12.28 -7.15 11.30
C GLN A 46 11.54 -8.09 10.34
N GLN A 47 11.10 -9.26 10.82
CA GLN A 47 10.35 -10.21 10.00
C GLN A 47 8.97 -9.66 9.64
N ILE A 48 8.28 -9.02 10.60
CA ILE A 48 6.99 -8.36 10.37
C ILE A 48 7.14 -7.23 9.34
N HIS A 49 8.15 -6.38 9.48
CA HIS A 49 8.41 -5.31 8.52
C HIS A 49 8.76 -5.86 7.12
N SER A 50 9.57 -6.92 7.05
CA SER A 50 9.90 -7.57 5.78
C SER A 50 8.65 -8.18 5.12
N LEU A 51 7.76 -8.77 5.92
CA LEU A 51 6.47 -9.28 5.46
C LEU A 51 5.61 -8.14 4.90
N LEU A 52 5.47 -7.02 5.62
CA LEU A 52 4.75 -5.84 5.15
C LEU A 52 5.28 -5.33 3.81
N ARG A 53 6.61 -5.25 3.66
CA ARG A 53 7.24 -4.83 2.41
C ARG A 53 6.91 -5.78 1.26
N ARG A 54 6.93 -7.09 1.50
CA ARG A 54 6.59 -8.10 0.51
C ARG A 54 5.14 -7.97 0.06
N GLU A 55 4.22 -7.86 1.00
CA GLU A 55 2.77 -7.86 0.73
C GLU A 55 2.29 -6.55 0.07
N TYR A 56 2.85 -5.38 0.43
CA TYR A 56 2.30 -4.10 -0.03
C TYR A 56 3.24 -3.24 -0.89
N LEU A 57 4.55 -3.37 -0.74
CA LEU A 57 5.52 -2.53 -1.48
C LEU A 57 6.19 -3.27 -2.64
N GLN A 58 6.13 -4.60 -2.65
CA GLN A 58 6.72 -5.46 -3.68
C GLN A 58 5.65 -6.27 -4.42
N ALA A 59 4.37 -5.95 -4.21
CA ALA A 59 3.25 -6.51 -4.94
C ALA A 59 3.18 -5.94 -6.36
N ASN A 60 4.03 -6.48 -7.23
CA ASN A 60 4.20 -6.03 -8.62
C ASN A 60 3.43 -6.91 -9.63
N THR A 61 2.44 -7.67 -9.17
CA THR A 61 1.59 -8.54 -10.03
C THR A 61 0.14 -8.48 -9.56
N PRO A 62 -0.85 -8.40 -10.49
CA PRO A 62 -0.69 -8.42 -11.95
C PRO A 62 -0.19 -7.09 -12.54
N TYR A 63 -0.18 -6.03 -11.74
CA TYR A 63 0.22 -4.68 -12.15
C TYR A 63 1.57 -4.30 -11.55
N ALA A 64 2.51 -3.85 -12.37
CA ALA A 64 3.75 -3.22 -11.90
C ALA A 64 3.86 -1.79 -12.46
N LEU A 65 3.94 -0.79 -11.58
CA LEU A 65 4.16 0.58 -12.01
C LEU A 65 5.59 0.74 -12.56
N ILE A 66 5.72 1.15 -13.82
CA ILE A 66 7.01 1.45 -14.47
C ILE A 66 7.39 2.91 -14.21
N SER A 67 6.47 3.81 -14.56
CA SER A 67 6.69 5.24 -14.41
C SER A 67 5.35 5.96 -14.27
N HIS A 68 5.38 7.17 -13.70
CA HIS A 68 4.23 8.05 -13.73
C HIS A 68 4.65 9.52 -13.83
N LYS A 69 3.74 10.34 -14.33
CA LYS A 69 3.84 11.79 -14.34
C LYS A 69 2.54 12.36 -13.79
N LEU A 70 2.67 13.19 -12.77
CA LEU A 70 1.59 14.01 -12.23
C LEU A 70 1.76 15.45 -12.74
N GLN A 71 0.69 16.03 -13.25
CA GLN A 71 0.61 17.43 -13.62
C GLN A 71 -0.53 18.08 -12.85
N GLU A 72 -0.29 19.26 -12.30
CA GLU A 72 -1.28 20.02 -11.55
C GLU A 72 -1.39 21.43 -12.12
N GLU A 73 -2.61 21.83 -12.47
CA GLU A 73 -2.89 23.14 -13.05
C GLU A 73 -4.29 23.62 -12.65
N ASN A 74 -4.37 24.82 -12.09
CA ASN A 74 -5.63 25.49 -11.75
C ASN A 74 -6.60 24.63 -10.92
N GLY A 75 -6.07 23.85 -9.97
CA GLY A 75 -6.88 22.97 -9.11
C GLY A 75 -7.36 21.68 -9.79
N ASN A 76 -6.83 21.35 -10.98
CA ASN A 76 -7.02 20.06 -11.62
C ASN A 76 -5.69 19.31 -11.65
N SER A 77 -5.78 17.99 -11.54
CA SER A 77 -4.64 17.09 -11.69
C SER A 77 -4.85 16.17 -12.90
N ALA A 78 -3.75 15.83 -13.56
CA ALA A 78 -3.68 14.81 -14.60
C ALA A 78 -2.57 13.82 -14.26
N VAL A 79 -2.87 12.53 -14.38
CA VAL A 79 -1.91 11.45 -14.18
C VAL A 79 -1.74 10.71 -15.50
N ASP A 80 -0.50 10.57 -15.93
CA ASP A 80 -0.06 9.63 -16.96
C ASP A 80 0.77 8.54 -16.26
N ALA A 81 0.34 7.28 -16.33
CA ALA A 81 1.05 6.14 -15.76
C ALA A 81 1.40 5.12 -16.84
N GLU A 82 2.61 4.58 -16.77
CA GLU A 82 3.07 3.43 -17.53
C GLU A 82 3.11 2.22 -16.60
N VAL A 83 2.38 1.16 -16.96
CA VAL A 83 2.17 0.01 -16.09
C VAL A 83 2.42 -1.26 -16.89
N HIS A 84 3.20 -2.18 -16.33
CA HIS A 84 3.34 -3.52 -16.85
C HIS A 84 2.18 -4.40 -16.39
N VAL A 85 1.51 -5.06 -17.32
CA VAL A 85 0.37 -5.95 -17.08
C VAL A 85 0.55 -7.20 -17.93
N ASP A 86 0.66 -8.36 -17.29
CA ASP A 86 0.72 -9.66 -17.97
C ASP A 86 1.74 -9.77 -19.13
N GLY A 87 2.90 -9.12 -18.99
CA GLY A 87 3.95 -9.13 -20.03
C GLY A 87 3.90 -7.96 -21.01
N GLU A 88 2.88 -7.10 -20.94
CA GLU A 88 2.70 -5.95 -21.83
C GLU A 88 2.78 -4.62 -21.08
N THR A 89 3.31 -3.60 -21.75
CA THR A 89 3.28 -2.23 -21.23
C THR A 89 1.98 -1.55 -21.65
N GLN A 90 1.22 -1.07 -20.67
CA GLN A 90 0.01 -0.29 -20.85
C GLN A 90 0.22 1.17 -20.40
N HIS A 91 -0.56 2.08 -20.99
CA HIS A 91 -0.59 3.48 -20.61
C HIS A 91 -1.96 3.85 -20.07
N TRP A 92 -1.99 4.31 -18.83
CA TRP A 92 -3.20 4.71 -18.12
C TRP A 92 -3.20 6.21 -17.90
N ARG A 93 -4.33 6.85 -18.20
CA ARG A 93 -4.47 8.31 -18.12
C ARG A 93 -5.76 8.68 -17.44
N GLY A 94 -5.68 9.58 -16.48
CA GLY A 94 -6.86 10.11 -15.83
C GLY A 94 -6.69 11.56 -15.40
N LYS A 95 -7.82 12.20 -15.15
CA LYS A 95 -7.92 13.60 -14.73
C LYS A 95 -8.93 13.71 -13.60
N GLY A 96 -8.70 14.63 -12.68
CA GLY A 96 -9.56 14.85 -11.53
C GLY A 96 -9.26 16.18 -10.84
N LYS A 97 -9.96 16.48 -9.75
CA LYS A 97 -9.72 17.69 -8.95
C LYS A 97 -8.55 17.55 -7.98
N GLY A 98 -7.87 16.41 -8.01
CA GLY A 98 -6.67 16.11 -7.24
C GLY A 98 -5.97 14.87 -7.76
N ALA A 99 -4.74 14.62 -7.32
CA ALA A 99 -3.90 13.54 -7.82
C ALA A 99 -4.55 12.15 -7.68
N LEU A 100 -5.20 11.89 -6.54
CA LEU A 100 -5.87 10.61 -6.27
C LEU A 100 -7.10 10.40 -7.16
N GLU A 101 -7.93 11.42 -7.36
CA GLU A 101 -9.06 11.35 -8.29
C GLU A 101 -8.58 11.12 -9.73
N ALA A 102 -7.52 11.83 -10.12
CA ALA A 102 -6.92 11.68 -11.45
C ALA A 102 -6.37 10.27 -11.67
N LEU A 103 -5.70 9.68 -10.67
CA LEU A 103 -5.24 8.29 -10.73
C LEU A 103 -6.41 7.33 -10.88
N VAL A 104 -7.41 7.41 -10.01
CA VAL A 104 -8.59 6.52 -10.03
C VAL A 104 -9.33 6.58 -11.36
N ALA A 105 -9.50 7.79 -11.92
CA ALA A 105 -10.14 7.97 -13.22
C ALA A 105 -9.38 7.32 -14.39
N GLY A 106 -8.09 7.02 -14.21
CA GLY A 106 -7.24 6.38 -15.23
C GLY A 106 -7.08 4.87 -15.07
N LEU A 107 -7.52 4.28 -13.94
CA LEU A 107 -7.36 2.85 -13.69
C LEU A 107 -8.25 2.01 -14.64
N PRO A 108 -7.82 0.79 -15.01
CA PRO A 108 -8.60 -0.11 -15.88
C PRO A 108 -9.77 -0.79 -15.14
N VAL A 109 -9.88 -0.58 -13.82
CA VAL A 109 -10.90 -1.14 -12.95
C VAL A 109 -11.57 -0.03 -12.16
N ALA A 110 -12.86 -0.18 -11.87
CA ALA A 110 -13.58 0.77 -11.04
C ALA A 110 -13.05 0.69 -9.60
N VAL A 111 -12.52 1.81 -9.11
CA VAL A 111 -12.03 1.97 -7.74
C VAL A 111 -12.73 3.15 -7.11
N GLU A 112 -13.08 3.02 -5.83
CA GLU A 112 -13.56 4.10 -4.99
C GLU A 112 -12.60 4.25 -3.81
N ILE A 113 -12.17 5.48 -3.53
CA ILE A 113 -11.32 5.78 -2.38
C ILE A 113 -12.21 5.92 -1.16
N MET A 114 -12.21 4.89 -0.33
CA MET A 114 -13.00 4.86 0.91
C MET A 114 -12.35 5.62 2.06
N ASP A 115 -11.02 5.68 2.07
CA ASP A 115 -10.22 6.28 3.14
C ASP A 115 -8.81 6.60 2.61
N TYR A 116 -8.19 7.66 3.14
CA TYR A 116 -6.81 8.05 2.84
C TYR A 116 -6.17 8.59 4.12
N ASN A 117 -4.99 8.07 4.45
CA ASN A 117 -4.22 8.52 5.60
C ASN A 117 -2.77 8.72 5.17
N GLU A 118 -2.20 9.84 5.58
CA GLU A 118 -0.80 10.18 5.36
C GLU A 118 -0.24 10.77 6.66
N HIS A 119 0.95 10.31 7.04
CA HIS A 119 1.65 10.82 8.20
C HIS A 119 3.15 10.90 7.92
N ALA A 120 3.82 11.86 8.54
CA ALA A 120 5.26 11.97 8.46
C ALA A 120 5.94 10.83 9.24
N ILE A 121 6.96 10.22 8.64
CA ILE A 121 7.84 9.25 9.31
C ILE A 121 9.16 9.95 9.63
N GLY A 122 9.44 10.13 10.92
CA GLY A 122 10.64 10.81 11.40
C GLY A 122 10.57 12.33 11.40
N SER A 123 11.56 12.95 12.05
CA SER A 123 11.87 14.39 12.06
C SER A 123 13.24 14.64 11.48
#